data_AF-A0A1I4V1P0-F1
#
_entry.id   AF-A0A1I4V1P0-F1
#
_cell.length_a   1.000
_cell.length_b   1.000
_cell.length_c   1.000
_cell.angle_alpha   90.00
_cell.angle_beta   90.00
_cell.angle_gamma   90.00
#
_symmetry.space_group_name_H-M   'P 1'
#
loop_
_entity.id
_entity.type
_entity.pdbx_description
1 polymer ?
#
loop_
_entity_poly.entity_id
_entity_poly.type
_entity_poly.pdbx_seq_one_letter_code
_entity_poly.pdbx_strand_id
1 'polypeptide(L)'
;MPKSRPPYPIEFRRQMVELVRAGRDPNDLAREFEPSAQAIRNWVAEADRSEGRREAKPPPADPGLTAAERDELVRLRRENRQLKLERDILSRATAWFARETGVLPSGSSGS
;
A
#
# COMPACT_ATOMS: atom_id res chain seq x y z
N MET A 1 -14.48 -1.31 35.83
CA MET A 1 -13.38 -1.01 34.89
C MET A 1 -13.65 -1.73 33.58
N PRO A 2 -13.52 -1.10 32.40
CA PRO A 2 -13.69 -1.83 31.15
C PRO A 2 -12.62 -2.92 31.05
N LYS A 3 -13.05 -4.17 30.82
CA LYS A 3 -12.13 -5.30 30.60
C LYS A 3 -11.38 -5.04 29.29
N SER A 4 -10.12 -4.63 29.37
CA SER A 4 -9.27 -4.57 28.17
C SER A 4 -8.98 -6.00 27.73
N ARG A 5 -9.27 -6.31 26.46
CA ARG A 5 -8.84 -7.57 25.86
C ARG A 5 -7.31 -7.55 25.75
N PRO A 6 -6.63 -8.67 26.03
CA PRO A 6 -5.20 -8.75 25.80
C PRO A 6 -4.88 -8.46 24.32
N PRO A 7 -3.77 -7.77 24.02
CA PRO A 7 -3.41 -7.46 22.65
C PRO A 7 -3.22 -8.74 21.81
N TYR A 8 -3.64 -8.71 20.56
CA TYR A 8 -3.39 -9.84 19.64
C TYR A 8 -1.89 -10.12 19.51
N PRO A 9 -1.45 -11.39 19.45
CA PRO A 9 -0.06 -11.75 19.20
C PRO A 9 0.46 -11.14 17.90
N ILE A 10 1.73 -10.73 17.86
CA ILE A 10 2.32 -10.06 16.70
C ILE A 10 2.32 -10.95 15.45
N GLU A 11 2.58 -12.24 15.61
CA GLU A 11 2.60 -13.19 14.48
C GLU A 11 1.22 -13.36 13.87
N PHE A 12 0.18 -13.36 14.71
CA PHE A 12 -1.18 -13.41 14.23
C PHE A 12 -1.55 -12.15 13.42
N ARG A 13 -1.14 -10.96 13.89
CA ARG A 13 -1.36 -9.71 13.13
C ARG A 13 -0.63 -9.74 11.79
N ARG A 14 0.61 -10.23 11.75
CA ARG A 14 1.38 -10.39 10.51
C ARG A 14 0.68 -11.33 9.53
N GLN A 15 0.20 -12.48 10.01
CA GLN A 15 -0.54 -13.43 9.16
C GLN A 15 -1.79 -12.79 8.53
N MET A 16 -2.54 -12.00 9.31
CA MET A 16 -3.71 -11.27 8.80
C MET A 16 -3.32 -10.22 7.74
N VAL A 17 -2.20 -9.53 7.93
CA VAL A 17 -1.67 -8.58 6.95
C VAL A 17 -1.29 -9.29 5.65
N GLU A 18 -0.59 -10.42 5.72
CA GLU A 18 -0.18 -11.19 4.55
C GLU A 18 -1.39 -11.76 3.78
N LEU A 19 -2.44 -12.21 4.47
CA LEU A 19 -3.68 -12.65 3.83
C LEU A 19 -4.36 -11.52 3.05
N VAL A 20 -4.40 -10.30 3.61
CA VAL A 20 -4.96 -9.14 2.89
C VAL A 20 -4.09 -8.76 1.69
N ARG A 21 -2.76 -8.83 1.82
CA ARG A 21 -1.82 -8.60 0.70
C ARG A 21 -1.97 -9.64 -0.41
N ALA A 22 -2.30 -10.87 -0.06
CA ALA A 22 -2.64 -11.95 -0.99
C ALA A 22 -4.02 -11.78 -1.67
N GLY A 23 -4.77 -10.70 -1.35
CA GLY A 23 -6.02 -10.34 -2.01
C GLY A 23 -7.29 -10.73 -1.27
N ARG A 24 -7.21 -11.21 -0.02
CA ARG A 24 -8.39 -11.51 0.80
C ARG A 24 -9.06 -10.23 1.30
N ASP A 25 -10.39 -10.20 1.33
CA ASP A 25 -11.14 -9.06 1.86
C ASP A 25 -11.10 -9.04 3.41
N PRO A 26 -10.79 -7.90 4.04
CA PRO A 26 -10.77 -7.78 5.49
C PRO A 26 -12.10 -8.11 6.20
N ASN A 27 -13.25 -7.97 5.54
CA ASN A 27 -14.55 -8.33 6.11
C ASN A 27 -14.77 -9.83 6.10
N ASP A 28 -14.31 -10.54 5.07
CA ASP A 28 -14.35 -12.01 5.05
C ASP A 28 -13.43 -12.59 6.14
N LEU A 29 -12.23 -12.02 6.28
CA LEU A 29 -11.31 -12.39 7.35
C LEU A 29 -11.89 -12.11 8.75
N ALA A 30 -12.66 -11.04 8.92
CA ALA A 30 -13.32 -10.75 10.21
C ALA A 30 -14.51 -11.68 10.52
N ARG A 31 -15.03 -12.40 9.53
CA ARG A 31 -16.06 -13.44 9.72
C ARG A 31 -15.43 -14.80 10.05
N GLU A 32 -14.25 -15.05 9.50
CA GLU A 32 -13.49 -16.29 9.69
C GLU A 32 -12.64 -16.27 10.98
N PHE A 33 -12.16 -15.09 11.37
CA PHE A 33 -11.29 -14.89 12.53
C PHE A 33 -11.91 -13.92 13.56
N GLU A 34 -11.38 -13.93 14.78
CA GLU A 34 -11.86 -13.10 15.90
C GLU A 34 -11.69 -11.56 15.70
N PRO A 35 -10.65 -11.04 15.03
CA PRO A 35 -10.48 -9.59 14.87
C PRO A 35 -11.55 -8.96 13.98
N SER A 36 -11.93 -7.72 14.31
CA SER A 36 -12.78 -6.92 13.43
C SER A 36 -12.03 -6.53 12.15
N ALA A 37 -12.78 -6.33 11.07
CA ALA A 37 -12.24 -5.87 9.79
C ALA A 37 -11.47 -4.55 9.93
N GLN A 38 -11.89 -3.70 10.87
CA GLN A 38 -11.20 -2.45 11.17
C GLN A 38 -9.83 -2.68 11.81
N ALA A 39 -9.71 -3.63 12.74
CA ALA A 39 -8.43 -3.98 13.35
C ALA A 39 -7.44 -4.51 12.29
N ILE A 40 -7.94 -5.38 11.40
CA ILE A 40 -7.15 -5.94 10.29
C ILE A 40 -6.65 -4.82 9.36
N ARG A 41 -7.54 -3.89 8.94
CA ARG A 41 -7.16 -2.72 8.13
C ARG A 41 -6.09 -1.85 8.79
N ASN A 42 -6.21 -1.64 10.11
CA ASN A 42 -5.23 -0.85 10.86
C ASN A 42 -3.85 -1.52 10.88
N TRP A 43 -3.77 -2.85 11.03
CA TRP A 43 -2.50 -3.58 11.00
C TRP A 43 -1.85 -3.54 9.62
N VAL A 44 -2.64 -3.62 8.55
CA VAL A 44 -2.12 -3.46 7.17
C VAL A 44 -1.52 -2.07 7.00
N ALA A 45 -2.23 -1.02 7.42
CA ALA A 45 -1.74 0.36 7.36
C ALA A 45 -0.51 0.60 8.26
N GLU A 46 -0.36 -0.13 9.37
CA GLU A 46 0.83 -0.09 10.22
C GLU A 46 2.02 -0.81 9.56
N ALA A 47 1.80 -1.99 8.99
CA ALA A 47 2.82 -2.73 8.25
C ALA A 47 3.34 -1.94 7.05
N ASP A 48 2.44 -1.36 6.25
CA ASP A 48 2.80 -0.54 5.09
C ASP A 48 3.62 0.71 5.48
N ARG A 49 3.33 1.31 6.66
CA ARG A 49 4.12 2.41 7.23
C ARG A 49 5.51 1.95 7.65
N SER A 50 5.61 0.79 8.29
CA SER A 50 6.88 0.26 8.80
C SER A 50 7.85 -0.16 7.70
N GLU A 51 7.34 -0.60 6.56
CA GLU A 51 8.14 -1.15 5.45
C GLU A 51 8.48 -0.10 4.37
N GLY A 52 8.11 1.16 4.57
CA GLY A 52 8.36 2.24 3.59
C GLY A 52 7.61 2.07 2.25
N ARG A 53 6.72 1.07 2.15
CA ARG A 53 5.86 0.81 0.98
C ARG A 53 4.71 1.82 0.92
N ARG A 54 5.01 3.09 0.64
CA ARG A 54 3.98 4.06 0.26
C ARG A 54 3.77 4.09 -1.25
N GLU A 55 2.83 3.29 -1.72
CA GLU A 55 1.74 3.90 -2.50
C GLU A 55 0.70 4.37 -1.48
N ALA A 56 0.62 5.69 -1.27
CA ALA A 56 -0.23 6.28 -0.25
C ALA A 56 -1.72 5.96 -0.49
N LYS A 57 -2.21 4.85 0.09
CA LYS A 57 -3.63 4.54 0.22
C LYS A 57 -4.25 5.52 1.23
N PRO A 58 -5.49 6.00 1.01
CA PRO A 58 -6.01 7.16 1.72
C PRO A 58 -6.13 6.87 3.22
N PRO A 59 -5.89 7.86 4.10
CA PRO A 59 -6.30 7.75 5.49
C PRO A 59 -7.83 7.55 5.52
N PRO A 60 -8.37 6.86 6.55
CA PRO A 60 -9.81 6.89 6.79
C PRO A 60 -10.25 8.36 6.83
N ALA A 61 -11.42 8.65 6.28
CA ALA A 61 -11.96 10.00 6.17
C ALA A 61 -11.77 10.72 7.51
N ASP A 62 -10.82 11.65 7.54
CA ASP A 62 -10.51 12.41 8.74
C ASP A 62 -11.82 13.12 9.13
N PRO A 63 -12.32 12.94 10.36
CA PRO A 63 -13.56 13.62 10.78
C PRO A 63 -13.40 15.14 10.76
N GLY A 64 -12.18 15.66 10.67
CA GLY A 64 -11.86 17.09 10.56
C GLY A 64 -11.75 17.68 9.15
N LEU A 65 -11.82 16.88 8.07
CA LEU A 65 -11.81 17.43 6.70
C LEU A 65 -13.22 17.80 6.24
N THR A 66 -13.37 18.97 5.64
CA THR A 66 -14.58 19.38 4.93
C THR A 66 -14.80 18.51 3.70
N ALA A 67 -16.04 18.45 3.19
CA ALA A 67 -16.35 17.68 1.98
C ALA A 67 -15.50 18.10 0.76
N ALA A 68 -15.26 19.40 0.61
CA ALA A 68 -14.42 19.96 -0.45
C ALA A 68 -12.96 19.48 -0.36
N GLU A 69 -12.39 19.48 0.85
CA GLU A 69 -11.01 18.99 1.06
C GLU A 69 -10.91 17.47 0.78
N ARG A 70 -11.96 16.69 1.05
CA ARG A 70 -12.00 15.26 0.71
C ARG A 70 -12.03 15.04 -0.80
N ASP A 71 -12.83 15.80 -1.53
CA ASP A 71 -12.93 15.68 -2.98
C ASP A 71 -11.62 16.07 -3.67
N GLU A 72 -10.98 17.13 -3.21
CA GLU A 72 -9.67 17.55 -3.69
C GLU A 72 -8.59 16.50 -3.41
N LEU A 73 -8.59 15.92 -2.20
CA LEU A 73 -7.69 14.84 -1.81
C LEU A 73 -7.87 13.59 -2.69
N VAL A 74 -9.11 13.26 -3.07
CA VAL A 74 -9.41 12.16 -4.00
C VAL A 74 -8.91 12.48 -5.40
N ARG A 75 -9.13 13.71 -5.89
CA ARG A 75 -8.65 14.18 -7.20
C ARG A 75 -7.14 14.10 -7.29
N LEU A 76 -6.43 14.71 -6.34
CA LEU A 76 -4.96 14.75 -6.30
C LEU A 76 -4.35 13.35 -6.24
N ARG A 77 -4.99 12.40 -5.56
CA ARG A 77 -4.52 11.00 -5.54
C ARG A 77 -4.70 10.28 -6.86
N ARG A 78 -5.79 10.54 -7.60
CA ARG A 78 -5.98 9.97 -8.94
C ARG A 78 -4.92 10.50 -9.88
N GLU A 79 -4.68 11.81 -9.85
CA GLU A 79 -3.66 12.48 -10.64
C GLU A 79 -2.25 11.97 -10.31
N ASN A 80 -1.91 11.84 -9.02
CA ASN A 80 -0.60 11.32 -8.64
C ASN A 80 -0.36 9.88 -9.10
N ARG A 81 -1.40 9.03 -9.11
CA ARG A 81 -1.30 7.67 -9.67
C ARG A 81 -1.05 7.69 -11.17
N GLN A 82 -1.77 8.55 -11.90
CA GLN A 82 -1.58 8.72 -13.35
C GLN A 82 -0.15 9.18 -13.65
N LEU A 83 0.34 10.20 -12.95
CA LEU A 83 1.70 10.74 -13.13
C LEU A 83 2.78 9.69 -12.84
N LYS A 84 2.62 8.86 -11.81
CA LYS A 84 3.55 7.77 -11.52
C LYS A 84 3.60 6.74 -12.64
N LEU A 85 2.44 6.38 -13.19
CA LEU A 85 2.34 5.43 -14.29
C LEU A 85 3.03 5.97 -15.55
N GLU A 86 2.79 7.23 -15.90
CA GLU A 86 3.45 7.92 -17.02
C GLU A 86 4.96 7.99 -16.82
N ARG A 87 5.42 8.37 -15.62
CA ARG A 87 6.84 8.39 -15.27
C ARG A 87 7.48 7.02 -15.44
N ASP A 88 6.80 5.95 -15.03
CA ASP A 88 7.33 4.59 -15.13
C ASP A 88 7.33 4.07 -16.58
N ILE A 89 6.36 4.47 -17.41
CA ILE A 89 6.39 4.19 -18.85
C ILE A 89 7.59 4.90 -19.49
N LEU A 90 7.75 6.20 -19.22
CA LEU A 90 8.87 7.00 -19.73
C LEU A 90 10.21 6.44 -19.26
N SER A 91 10.34 6.11 -17.98
CA SER A 91 11.57 5.54 -17.43
C SER A 91 11.93 4.20 -18.09
N ARG A 92 10.94 3.35 -18.37
CA ARG A 92 11.16 2.08 -19.09
C ARG A 92 11.52 2.31 -20.55
N ALA A 93 10.87 3.26 -21.22
CA ALA A 93 11.21 3.63 -22.59
C ALA A 93 12.64 4.18 -22.69
N THR A 94 13.02 5.11 -21.82
CA THR A 94 14.39 5.65 -21.75
C THR A 94 15.42 4.55 -21.49
N ALA A 95 15.14 3.62 -20.57
CA ALA A 95 16.04 2.49 -20.31
C ALA A 95 16.16 1.55 -21.52
N TRP A 96 15.07 1.33 -22.26
CA TRP A 96 15.09 0.54 -23.50
C TRP A 96 15.92 1.23 -24.58
N PHE A 97 15.68 2.51 -24.85
CA PHE A 97 16.43 3.29 -25.83
C PHE A 97 17.91 3.39 -25.49
N ALA A 98 18.28 3.59 -24.22
CA ALA A 98 19.68 3.65 -23.78
C ALA A 98 20.43 2.31 -24.02
N ARG A 99 19.73 1.18 -23.95
CA ARG A 99 20.27 -0.14 -24.29
C ARG A 99 20.41 -0.32 -25.81
N GLU A 100 19.41 0.06 -26.58
CA GLU A 100 19.38 -0.10 -28.05
C GLU A 100 20.39 0.82 -28.76
N THR A 101 20.59 2.03 -28.23
CA THR A 101 21.54 3.03 -28.78
C THR A 101 22.99 2.83 -28.30
N GLY A 102 23.28 1.76 -27.53
CA GLY A 102 24.62 1.41 -27.09
C GLY A 102 25.25 2.34 -26.04
N VAL A 103 24.44 3.17 -25.37
CA VAL A 103 24.93 4.11 -24.34
C VAL A 103 25.23 3.41 -23.00
N LEU A 104 24.72 2.18 -22.81
CA LEU A 104 25.08 1.32 -21.68
C LEU A 104 25.70 -0.01 -22.20
N PRO A 105 26.92 -0.38 -21.76
CA PRO A 105 27.55 -1.60 -22.23
C PRO A 105 26.75 -2.84 -21.80
N SER A 106 26.48 -3.71 -22.77
CA SER A 106 25.87 -5.01 -22.54
C SER A 106 26.88 -5.95 -21.89
N GLY A 107 26.77 -6.13 -20.58
CA GLY A 107 27.36 -7.26 -19.86
C GLY A 107 28.37 -6.89 -18.78
N SER A 108 28.00 -7.16 -17.53
CA SER A 108 28.86 -7.99 -16.70
C SER A 108 28.00 -9.00 -15.94
N SER A 109 28.12 -10.26 -16.35
CA SER A 109 27.81 -11.40 -15.49
C SER A 109 28.74 -11.35 -14.29
N GLY A 110 28.17 -11.29 -13.09
CA GLY A 110 28.88 -11.55 -11.84
C GLY A 110 28.55 -12.95 -11.37
N SER A 111 29.52 -13.87 -11.51
CA SER A 111 29.64 -15.08 -10.69
C SER A 111 30.06 -14.72 -9.27
#